data_AF-A0A9D5GYK8-F1
#
_entry.id   AF-A0A9D5GYK8-F1
#
_cell.length_a   1.000
_cell.length_b   1.000
_cell.length_c   1.000
_cell.angle_alpha   90.00
_cell.angle_beta   90.00
_cell.angle_gamma   90.00
#
_symmetry.space_group_name_H-M   'P 1'
#
loop_
_entity.id
_entity.type
_entity.pdbx_description
1 polymer ?
#
loop_
_entity_poly.entity_id
_entity_poly.type
_entity_poly.pdbx_seq_one_letter_code
_entity_poly.pdbx_strand_id
1 'polypeptide(L)'
;MSQSFCFFAVLVLVLAVQIIEIECGECSQIMGKCGEAEDCTTRCSFYASGVHVLKASCSFLNLCTCTFDRPLPKLAAPPCLIGLGVCSNEHNYEWCQKECLSKYPKSGIGACVQEFGQNICVCVYNS
;
A
#
# COMPACT_ATOMS: atom_id res chain seq x y z
N MET A 1 1.01 -60.21 16.33
CA MET A 1 2.34 -59.57 16.21
C MET A 1 2.41 -58.99 14.80
N SER A 2 2.26 -57.65 14.67
CA SER A 2 3.37 -56.67 14.51
C SER A 2 3.90 -56.70 13.06
N GLN A 3 3.97 -55.64 12.26
CA GLN A 3 4.01 -54.21 12.52
C GLN A 3 3.34 -53.43 11.36
N SER A 4 2.40 -52.57 11.75
CA SER A 4 1.86 -51.46 10.98
C SER A 4 2.90 -50.33 10.88
N PHE A 5 2.65 -49.36 9.98
CA PHE A 5 3.24 -48.02 9.89
C PHE A 5 4.57 -47.86 9.12
N CYS A 6 4.54 -48.02 7.80
CA CYS A 6 5.59 -47.49 6.90
C CYS A 6 5.13 -46.38 5.93
N PHE A 7 3.89 -45.88 6.03
CA PHE A 7 3.37 -44.92 5.05
C PHE A 7 2.95 -43.54 5.61
N PHE A 8 3.14 -43.28 6.90
CA PHE A 8 2.71 -42.01 7.52
C PHE A 8 3.83 -41.05 7.91
N ALA A 9 5.10 -41.36 7.61
CA ALA A 9 6.23 -40.52 8.04
C ALA A 9 6.66 -39.44 7.03
N VAL A 10 6.13 -39.41 5.80
CA VAL A 10 6.56 -38.45 4.77
C VAL A 10 5.59 -37.28 4.58
N LEU A 11 4.35 -37.38 5.08
CA LEU A 11 3.31 -36.36 4.84
C LEU A 11 3.33 -35.16 5.80
N VAL A 12 4.24 -35.12 6.79
CA VAL A 12 4.22 -34.07 7.82
C VAL A 12 5.28 -32.97 7.60
N LEU A 13 6.26 -33.18 6.72
CA LEU A 13 7.40 -32.25 6.58
C LEU A 13 7.28 -31.20 5.47
N VAL A 14 6.23 -31.23 4.64
CA VAL A 14 6.03 -30.22 3.58
C VAL A 14 5.32 -28.96 4.10
N LEU A 15 4.72 -29.00 5.28
CA LEU A 15 4.00 -27.85 5.87
C LEU A 15 4.92 -26.84 6.59
N ALA A 16 6.22 -27.13 6.70
CA ALA A 16 7.19 -26.26 7.37
C ALA A 16 8.16 -25.57 6.39
N VAL A 17 7.91 -25.62 5.07
CA VAL A 17 8.44 -24.59 4.18
C VAL A 17 7.63 -23.35 4.48
N GLN A 18 8.13 -22.64 5.48
CA GLN A 18 7.89 -21.23 5.76
C GLN A 18 7.20 -20.58 4.58
N ILE A 19 5.89 -20.43 4.73
CA ILE A 19 5.14 -19.39 4.10
C ILE A 19 5.89 -18.13 4.52
N ILE A 20 6.88 -17.72 3.73
CA ILE A 20 7.24 -16.33 3.67
C ILE A 20 6.00 -15.73 3.03
N GLU A 21 4.99 -15.47 3.86
CA GLU A 21 4.01 -14.42 3.65
C GLU A 21 4.88 -13.14 3.64
N ILE A 22 5.63 -12.96 2.54
CA ILE A 22 5.73 -11.64 1.98
C ILE A 22 4.27 -11.38 1.66
N GLU A 23 3.55 -10.72 2.57
CA GLU A 23 2.32 -10.04 2.21
C GLU A 23 2.75 -9.16 1.03
N CYS A 24 2.62 -9.69 -0.20
CA CYS A 24 2.80 -8.94 -1.44
C CYS A 24 1.59 -8.03 -1.51
N GLY A 25 1.54 -7.07 -0.60
CA GLY A 25 0.46 -6.14 -0.51
C GLY A 25 0.73 -4.96 -1.44
N GLU A 26 -0.35 -4.44 -1.99
CA GLU A 26 -0.31 -3.27 -2.83
C GLU A 26 0.04 -2.03 -2.00
N CYS A 27 1.19 -1.43 -2.30
CA CYS A 27 1.61 -0.20 -1.66
C CYS A 27 1.34 0.99 -2.58
N SER A 28 0.53 1.94 -2.13
CA SER A 28 0.34 3.19 -2.83
C SER A 28 1.24 4.30 -2.29
N GLN A 29 1.57 5.28 -3.12
CA GLN A 29 2.35 6.47 -2.76
C GLN A 29 1.88 7.68 -3.58
N ILE A 30 1.90 8.86 -2.97
CA ILE A 30 1.55 10.13 -3.62
C ILE A 30 2.83 10.89 -3.98
N MET A 31 3.09 11.09 -5.28
CA MET A 31 4.32 11.70 -5.83
C MET A 31 4.18 13.20 -6.18
N GLY A 32 3.15 13.84 -5.64
CA GLY A 32 2.85 15.25 -5.87
C GLY A 32 1.97 15.51 -7.09
N LYS A 33 1.87 16.77 -7.51
CA LYS A 33 0.99 17.18 -8.62
C LYS A 33 1.47 16.61 -9.95
N CYS A 34 0.51 16.17 -10.76
CA CYS A 34 0.73 15.93 -12.18
C CYS A 34 0.91 17.27 -12.90
N GLY A 35 1.88 17.31 -13.80
CA GLY A 35 2.20 18.49 -14.61
C GLY A 35 2.85 18.07 -15.92
N GLU A 36 3.10 19.02 -16.80
CA GLU A 36 3.58 18.75 -18.17
C GLU A 36 5.04 18.29 -18.24
N ALA A 37 5.85 18.57 -17.22
CA ALA A 37 7.30 18.33 -17.26
C ALA A 37 7.68 16.83 -17.18
N GLU A 38 6.85 15.98 -16.58
CA GLU A 38 7.10 14.55 -16.48
C GLU A 38 5.78 13.80 -16.25
N ASP A 39 5.52 12.78 -17.07
CA ASP A 39 4.36 11.92 -16.92
C ASP A 39 4.45 11.16 -15.58
N CYS A 40 3.32 11.07 -14.87
CA CYS A 40 3.20 10.31 -13.63
C CYS A 40 3.72 8.88 -13.76
N THR A 41 3.50 8.24 -14.92
CA THR A 41 4.01 6.90 -15.21
C THR A 41 5.54 6.84 -15.12
N THR A 42 6.23 7.77 -15.78
CA THR A 42 7.70 7.87 -15.77
C THR A 42 8.21 8.11 -14.35
N ARG A 43 7.55 9.02 -13.61
CA ARG A 43 7.90 9.32 -12.22
C ARG A 43 7.73 8.09 -11.32
N CYS A 44 6.63 7.36 -11.44
CA CYS A 44 6.41 6.13 -10.68
C CYS A 44 7.48 5.07 -10.98
N SER A 45 7.84 4.88 -12.26
CA SER A 45 8.88 3.92 -12.66
C SER A 45 10.27 4.31 -12.16
N PHE A 46 10.61 5.60 -12.18
CA PHE A 46 11.89 6.10 -11.66
C PHE A 46 11.96 5.93 -10.13
N TYR A 47 10.91 6.33 -9.42
CA TYR A 47 10.82 6.22 -7.96
C TYR A 47 10.88 4.77 -7.49
N ALA A 48 10.22 3.87 -8.22
CA ALA A 48 10.11 2.47 -7.85
C ALA A 48 11.20 1.56 -8.45
N SER A 49 12.37 2.10 -8.79
CA SER A 49 13.45 1.32 -9.43
C SER A 49 13.74 0.00 -8.69
N GLY A 50 13.32 -1.12 -9.31
CA GLY A 50 13.45 -2.48 -8.78
C GLY A 50 12.15 -3.11 -8.23
N VAL A 51 11.02 -2.41 -8.33
CA VAL A 51 9.68 -2.86 -7.95
C VAL A 51 8.70 -2.62 -9.11
N HIS A 52 7.69 -3.48 -9.25
CA HIS A 52 6.77 -3.41 -10.36
C HIS A 52 5.68 -2.37 -10.08
N VAL A 53 5.49 -1.42 -11.00
CA VAL A 53 4.41 -0.43 -10.93
C VAL A 53 3.14 -1.08 -11.43
N LEU A 54 2.17 -1.30 -10.54
CA LEU A 54 0.85 -1.83 -10.89
C LEU A 54 -0.04 -0.76 -11.52
N LYS A 55 0.05 0.48 -11.01
CA LYS A 55 -0.77 1.60 -11.47
C LYS A 55 -0.06 2.93 -11.26
N ALA A 56 -0.23 3.84 -12.22
CA ALA A 56 0.10 5.25 -12.10
C ALA A 56 -1.15 6.05 -12.52
N SER A 57 -1.58 7.02 -11.73
CA SER A 57 -2.81 7.77 -11.99
C SER A 57 -2.74 9.20 -11.50
N CYS A 58 -3.31 10.13 -12.28
CA CYS A 58 -3.52 11.53 -11.93
C CYS A 58 -4.97 11.87 -11.57
N SER A 59 -5.85 10.87 -11.45
CA SER A 59 -7.30 11.08 -11.41
C SER A 59 -7.79 11.74 -10.12
N PHE A 60 -7.05 11.61 -9.02
CA PHE A 60 -7.42 12.19 -7.74
C PHE A 60 -6.72 13.55 -7.55
N LEU A 61 -7.48 14.64 -7.61
CA LEU A 61 -7.01 16.01 -7.36
C LEU A 61 -5.79 16.44 -8.19
N ASN A 62 -5.62 15.85 -9.39
CA ASN A 62 -4.44 16.03 -10.22
C ASN A 62 -3.13 15.66 -9.49
N LEU A 63 -3.17 14.70 -8.56
CA LEU A 63 -2.02 14.15 -7.85
C LEU A 63 -1.60 12.83 -8.47
N CYS A 64 -0.30 12.70 -8.73
CA CYS A 64 0.30 11.48 -9.21
C CYS A 64 0.31 10.46 -8.07
N THR A 65 -0.51 9.43 -8.20
CA THR A 65 -0.58 8.30 -7.27
C THR A 65 -0.01 7.07 -7.96
N CYS A 66 0.99 6.47 -7.34
CA CYS A 66 1.63 5.24 -7.80
C CYS A 66 1.21 4.09 -6.91
N THR A 67 0.89 2.93 -7.48
CA THR A 67 0.63 1.68 -6.77
C THR A 67 1.64 0.63 -7.21
N PHE A 68 2.22 -0.07 -6.25
CA PHE A 68 3.29 -1.03 -6.44
C PHE A 68 2.88 -2.41 -5.89
N ASP A 69 3.47 -3.48 -6.44
CA ASP A 69 3.18 -4.88 -6.05
C ASP A 69 3.75 -5.29 -4.69
N ARG A 70 4.59 -4.43 -4.11
CA ARG A 70 5.18 -4.58 -2.79
C ARG A 70 5.71 -3.23 -2.29
N PRO A 71 5.96 -3.09 -0.97
CA PRO A 71 6.70 -1.97 -0.42
C PRO A 71 8.10 -1.86 -1.04
N LEU A 72 8.61 -0.63 -1.17
CA LEU A 72 9.93 -0.39 -1.75
C LEU A 72 11.05 -0.81 -0.79
N PRO A 73 11.95 -1.73 -1.17
CA PRO A 73 12.92 -2.35 -0.25
C PRO A 73 14.12 -1.46 0.11
N LYS A 74 14.34 -0.33 -0.59
CA LYS A 74 15.58 0.46 -0.49
C LYS A 74 15.49 1.76 0.31
N LEU A 75 14.31 2.16 0.75
CA LEU A 75 14.16 3.14 1.82
C LEU A 75 13.72 2.36 3.05
N ALA A 76 14.04 2.81 4.26
CA ALA A 76 13.23 2.45 5.43
C ALA A 76 11.79 2.83 5.04
N ALA A 77 11.02 1.87 4.56
CA ALA A 77 9.97 2.14 3.60
C ALA A 77 9.03 3.18 4.21
N PRO A 78 8.81 4.35 3.57
CA PRO A 78 7.76 5.22 4.05
C PRO A 78 6.49 4.36 4.06
N PRO A 79 5.66 4.44 5.12
CA PRO A 79 4.42 3.72 5.14
C PRO A 79 3.64 4.03 3.85
N CYS A 80 2.87 3.06 3.37
CA CYS A 80 2.07 3.24 2.17
C CYS A 80 1.06 4.36 2.40
N LEU A 81 0.82 5.17 1.37
CA LEU A 81 0.10 6.42 1.43
C LEU A 81 -0.92 6.48 0.31
N ILE A 82 -2.18 6.73 0.66
CA ILE A 82 -3.25 6.90 -0.32
C ILE A 82 -4.18 8.05 0.07
N GLY A 83 -4.59 8.85 -0.91
CA GLY A 83 -5.65 9.84 -0.73
C GLY A 83 -7.02 9.18 -0.77
N LEU A 84 -7.87 9.46 0.22
CA LEU A 84 -9.24 8.92 0.29
C LEU A 84 -10.33 9.95 -0.03
N GLY A 85 -10.00 11.24 0.00
CA GLY A 85 -10.97 12.30 -0.24
C GLY A 85 -10.46 13.68 0.15
N VAL A 86 -11.32 14.69 -0.01
CA VAL A 86 -11.07 16.05 0.47
C VAL A 86 -11.70 16.19 1.85
N CYS A 87 -10.93 16.68 2.81
CA CYS A 87 -11.44 16.97 4.13
C CYS A 87 -12.22 18.29 4.15
N SER A 88 -13.36 18.26 4.82
CA SER A 88 -14.26 19.39 5.01
C SER A 88 -14.88 19.34 6.41
N ASN A 89 -15.82 20.24 6.71
CA ASN A 89 -16.56 20.19 7.98
C ASN A 89 -17.33 18.86 8.14
N GLU A 90 -17.84 18.31 7.03
CA GLU A 90 -18.54 17.02 6.99
C GLU A 90 -17.57 15.83 6.91
N HIS A 91 -16.49 15.98 6.13
CA HIS A 91 -15.43 14.99 6.00
C HIS A 91 -14.23 15.37 6.88
N ASN A 92 -14.43 15.35 8.18
CA ASN A 92 -13.41 15.77 9.15
C ASN A 92 -12.39 14.65 9.46
N TYR A 93 -11.51 14.88 10.43
CA TYR A 93 -10.51 13.91 10.88
C TYR A 93 -11.12 12.56 11.27
N GLU A 94 -12.25 12.55 11.99
CA GLU A 94 -12.87 11.30 12.45
C GLU A 94 -13.40 10.48 11.28
N TRP A 95 -14.02 11.14 10.29
CA TRP A 95 -14.41 10.48 9.04
C TRP A 95 -13.19 9.90 8.33
N CYS A 96 -12.11 10.70 8.19
CA CYS A 96 -10.90 10.26 7.50
C CYS A 96 -10.25 9.04 8.17
N GLN A 97 -10.11 9.07 9.49
CA GLN A 97 -9.59 7.95 10.28
C GLN A 97 -10.49 6.72 10.16
N LYS A 98 -11.81 6.89 10.20
CA LYS A 98 -12.78 5.79 10.06
C LYS A 98 -12.70 5.13 8.68
N GLU A 99 -12.70 5.91 7.61
CA GLU A 99 -12.56 5.38 6.25
C GLU A 99 -11.21 4.69 6.05
N CYS A 100 -10.13 5.28 6.58
CA CYS A 100 -8.80 4.67 6.53
C CYS A 100 -8.76 3.32 7.24
N LEU A 101 -9.31 3.20 8.45
CA LEU A 101 -9.41 1.93 9.17
C LEU A 101 -10.38 0.94 8.51
N SER A 102 -11.46 1.42 7.89
CA SER A 102 -12.36 0.55 7.14
C SER A 102 -11.65 -0.11 5.97
N LYS A 103 -10.70 0.58 5.34
CA LYS A 103 -9.93 0.07 4.19
C LYS A 103 -8.67 -0.70 4.61
N TYR A 104 -8.00 -0.26 5.68
CA TYR A 104 -6.75 -0.83 6.19
C TYR A 104 -6.85 -1.07 7.71
N PRO A 105 -7.62 -2.08 8.16
CA PRO A 105 -7.99 -2.24 9.57
C PRO A 105 -6.82 -2.59 10.50
N LYS A 106 -5.74 -3.17 9.98
CA LYS A 106 -4.59 -3.60 10.79
C LYS A 106 -3.61 -2.46 11.11
N SER A 107 -3.50 -1.47 10.24
CA SER A 107 -2.39 -0.52 10.23
C SER A 107 -2.75 0.91 9.79
N GLY A 108 -4.00 1.13 9.36
CA GLY A 108 -4.47 2.39 8.79
C GLY A 108 -4.55 3.53 9.79
N ILE A 109 -3.89 4.63 9.49
CA ILE A 109 -3.96 5.90 10.22
C ILE A 109 -4.36 6.98 9.22
N GLY A 110 -5.57 7.53 9.40
CA GLY A 110 -6.14 8.56 8.55
C GLY A 110 -5.94 9.94 9.16
N ALA A 111 -5.47 10.90 8.36
CA ALA A 111 -5.33 12.28 8.79
C ALA A 111 -5.75 13.24 7.68
N CYS A 112 -6.32 14.38 8.07
CA CYS A 112 -6.53 15.51 7.18
C CYS A 112 -5.27 16.36 7.15
N VAL A 113 -4.63 16.46 5.99
CA VAL A 113 -3.38 17.22 5.81
C VAL A 113 -3.57 18.31 4.76
N GLN A 114 -3.01 19.49 5.04
CA GLN A 114 -3.03 20.60 4.10
C GLN A 114 -1.85 20.45 3.13
N GLU A 115 -2.06 19.72 2.04
CA GLU A 115 -1.03 19.41 1.05
C GLU A 115 -1.48 19.75 -0.36
N PHE A 116 -0.54 20.15 -1.21
CA PHE A 116 -0.80 20.48 -2.62
C PHE A 116 -1.87 21.58 -2.83
N GLY A 117 -2.10 22.42 -1.82
CA GLY A 117 -3.10 23.49 -1.83
C GLY A 117 -4.52 23.02 -1.49
N GLN A 118 -4.69 21.80 -0.97
CA GLN A 118 -5.98 21.25 -0.57
C GLN A 118 -5.89 20.61 0.83
N ASN A 119 -7.02 20.51 1.53
CA ASN A 119 -7.11 19.74 2.76
C ASN A 119 -7.53 18.31 2.39
N ILE A 120 -6.60 17.36 2.41
CA ILE A 120 -6.78 16.01 1.85
C ILE A 120 -6.80 15.00 2.99
N CYS A 121 -7.75 14.06 2.94
CA CYS A 121 -7.71 12.87 3.77
C CYS A 121 -6.65 11.92 3.21
N VAL A 122 -5.55 11.77 3.94
CA VAL A 122 -4.45 10.85 3.64
C VAL A 122 -4.51 9.68 4.62
N CYS A 123 -4.47 8.47 4.08
CA CYS A 123 -4.41 7.25 4.84
C CYS A 123 -3.00 6.65 4.72
N VAL A 124 -2.35 6.52 5.87
CA VAL A 124 -1.04 5.92 6.06
C VAL A 124 -1.26 4.49 6.51
N TYR A 125 -0.64 3.50 5.86
CA TYR A 125 -0.83 2.09 6.20
C TYR A 125 0.43 1.26 5.96
N ASN A 126 0.53 0.15 6.67
CA ASN A 126 1.49 -0.90 6.35
C ASN A 126 0.79 -1.92 5.46
N SER A 127 1.43 -2.20 4.33
CA SER A 127 0.98 -3.17 3.34
C SER A 127 1.39 -4.58 3.69
#